data_AF-A0A1Q7VAX8-F1
#
_entry.id   AF-A0A1Q7VAX8-F1
#
_cell.length_a   1.000
_cell.length_b   1.000
_cell.length_c   1.000
_cell.angle_alpha   90.00
_cell.angle_beta   90.00
_cell.angle_gamma   90.00
#
_symmetry.space_group_name_H-M   'P 1'
#
loop_
_entity.id
_entity.type
_entity.pdbx_description
1 polymer ?
#
loop_
_entity_poly.entity_id
_entity_poly.type
_entity_poly.pdbx_seq_one_letter_code
_entity_poly.pdbx_strand_id
1 'polypeptide(L)'
;MRGFFRRLGCLIIVVILVLAAWYWYARVDEKANQRVDNASAIDAATGSSNSGWQSFTPADAERGHAAILAFDRKSGPVFVNLTPAEAGSYLLSLVSKQLPPSATNAQAAVIGNRLYVRSEVAWKDFGDSRALGSIRMLLGERDSVTIGGTIHMLHPGLAEFNVAEMKLGKFDVPAALQSRLIQEIKKKNPAPGVSQNALPVVLPSYITDVRIANGKITLYKSVR
;
A
#
# COMPACT_ATOMS: atom_id res chain seq x y z
N MET A 1 32.95 53.19 -5.74
CA MET A 1 32.81 52.12 -4.72
C MET A 1 31.39 52.04 -4.09
N ARG A 2 30.28 52.30 -4.82
CA ARG A 2 28.90 52.26 -4.29
C ARG A 2 28.05 51.05 -4.75
N GLY A 3 28.58 50.20 -5.62
CA GLY A 3 27.85 49.05 -6.18
C GLY A 3 27.92 47.76 -5.37
N PHE A 4 28.92 47.61 -4.50
CA PHE A 4 29.16 46.35 -3.77
C PHE A 4 28.24 46.19 -2.56
N PHE A 5 28.01 47.27 -1.79
CA PHE A 5 27.09 47.25 -0.64
C PHE A 5 25.63 47.01 -1.03
N ARG A 6 25.20 47.47 -2.22
CA ARG A 6 23.83 47.26 -2.70
C ARG A 6 23.58 45.82 -3.14
N ARG A 7 24.61 45.12 -3.66
CA ARG A 7 24.54 43.69 -3.98
C ARG A 7 24.63 42.81 -2.73
N LEU A 8 25.43 43.22 -1.74
CA LEU A 8 25.55 42.50 -0.47
C LEU A 8 24.26 42.59 0.35
N GLY A 9 23.61 43.76 0.39
CA GLY A 9 22.30 43.93 1.03
C GLY A 9 21.18 43.12 0.36
N CYS A 10 21.19 43.04 -0.98
CA CYS A 10 20.22 42.22 -1.72
C CYS A 10 20.42 40.71 -1.45
N LEU A 11 21.66 40.24 -1.37
CA LEU A 11 21.96 38.84 -1.08
C LEU A 11 21.49 38.44 0.32
N ILE A 12 21.66 39.31 1.32
CA ILE A 12 21.16 39.08 2.68
C ILE A 12 19.62 38.98 2.71
N ILE A 13 18.92 39.86 1.98
CA ILE A 13 17.45 39.82 1.89
C ILE A 13 16.96 38.52 1.24
N VAL A 14 17.63 38.05 0.18
CA VAL A 14 17.27 36.78 -0.48
C VAL A 14 17.49 35.60 0.46
N VAL A 15 18.60 35.56 1.21
CA VAL A 15 18.85 34.49 2.19
C VAL A 15 17.81 34.48 3.29
N ILE A 16 17.41 35.66 3.80
CA ILE A 16 16.35 35.77 4.81
C ILE A 16 15.01 35.29 4.25
N LEU A 17 14.67 35.62 3.01
CA LEU A 17 13.43 35.15 2.38
C LEU A 17 13.42 33.64 2.15
N VAL A 18 14.56 33.05 1.76
CA VAL A 18 14.69 31.60 1.60
C VAL A 18 14.55 30.90 2.94
N LEU A 19 15.16 31.42 4.01
CA LEU A 19 15.03 30.87 5.36
C LEU A 19 13.61 31.02 5.90
N ALA A 20 12.95 32.15 5.66
CA ALA A 20 11.56 32.36 6.05
C ALA A 20 10.62 31.43 5.28
N ALA A 21 10.81 31.27 3.96
CA ALA A 21 10.05 30.34 3.14
C ALA A 21 10.26 28.88 3.58
N TRP A 22 11.51 28.49 3.86
CA TRP A 22 11.83 27.15 4.35
C TRP A 22 11.21 26.90 5.73
N TYR A 23 11.31 27.85 6.67
CA TYR A 23 10.72 27.74 7.99
C TYR A 23 9.19 27.68 7.94
N TRP A 24 8.57 28.42 7.02
CA TRP A 24 7.12 28.37 6.81
C TRP A 24 6.69 27.05 6.18
N TYR A 25 7.45 26.53 5.21
CA TYR A 25 7.21 25.24 4.58
C TYR A 25 7.34 24.09 5.59
N ALA A 26 8.40 24.08 6.40
CA ALA A 26 8.61 23.08 7.45
C ALA A 26 7.49 23.09 8.51
N ARG A 27 6.99 24.28 8.90
CA ARG A 27 5.84 24.40 9.82
C ARG A 27 4.52 23.94 9.22
N VAL A 28 4.32 24.10 7.91
CA VAL A 28 3.11 23.63 7.23
C VAL A 28 3.10 22.11 7.16
N ASP A 29 4.24 21.46 6.93
CA ASP A 29 4.36 19.99 6.97
C ASP A 29 4.09 19.43 8.37
N GLU A 30 4.62 20.04 9.44
CA GLU A 30 4.34 19.60 10.82
C GLU A 30 2.86 19.76 11.19
N LYS A 31 2.21 20.86 10.77
CA LYS A 31 0.78 21.07 11.04
C LYS A 31 -0.13 20.21 10.16
N ALA A 32 0.32 19.85 8.96
CA ALA A 32 -0.36 18.87 8.12
C ALA A 32 -0.29 17.48 8.76
N ASN A 33 0.89 17.06 9.24
CA ASN A 33 1.06 15.80 9.97
C ASN A 33 0.25 15.77 11.27
N GLN A 34 0.26 16.84 12.07
CA GLN A 34 -0.55 16.91 13.30
C GLN A 34 -2.06 16.97 13.05
N ARG A 35 -2.53 17.49 11.90
CA ARG A 35 -3.94 17.39 11.51
C ARG A 35 -4.31 15.98 11.07
N VAL A 36 -3.40 15.25 10.42
CA VAL A 36 -3.60 13.85 10.06
C VAL A 36 -3.62 12.96 11.30
N ASP A 37 -2.75 13.21 12.28
CA ASP A 37 -2.73 12.44 13.53
C ASP A 37 -3.96 12.69 14.40
N ASN A 38 -4.41 13.95 14.53
CA ASN A 38 -5.61 14.29 15.29
C ASN A 38 -6.92 13.92 14.56
N ALA A 39 -6.96 13.99 13.22
CA ALA A 39 -8.11 13.47 12.45
C ALA A 39 -8.19 11.94 12.55
N SER A 40 -7.05 11.24 12.54
CA SER A 40 -7.00 9.78 12.71
C SER A 40 -7.47 9.31 14.09
N ALA A 41 -7.26 10.12 15.13
CA ALA A 41 -7.75 9.83 16.48
C ALA A 41 -9.27 10.06 16.64
N ILE A 42 -9.87 10.95 15.84
CA ILE A 42 -11.30 11.25 15.88
C ILE A 42 -12.09 10.35 14.90
N ASP A 43 -11.53 9.98 13.75
CA ASP A 43 -12.13 9.06 12.77
C ASP A 43 -12.13 7.58 13.24
N ALA A 44 -11.35 7.23 14.26
CA ALA A 44 -11.45 5.94 14.92
C ALA A 44 -12.77 5.78 15.72
N ALA A 45 -13.43 6.88 16.08
CA ALA A 45 -14.67 6.89 16.87
C ALA A 45 -15.95 7.05 16.02
N THR A 46 -15.83 7.47 14.76
CA THR A 46 -16.98 7.67 13.86
C THR A 46 -16.65 7.16 12.47
N GLY A 47 -17.34 6.11 12.04
CA GLY A 47 -17.10 5.43 10.76
C GLY A 47 -17.36 6.30 9.54
N SER A 48 -16.42 7.19 9.22
CA SER A 48 -16.38 7.92 7.96
C SER A 48 -15.44 7.21 7.00
N SER A 49 -16.03 6.61 5.99
CA SER A 49 -15.38 6.07 4.80
C SER A 49 -14.68 7.18 4.03
N ASN A 50 -13.46 7.55 4.44
CA ASN A 50 -12.58 8.24 3.53
C ASN A 50 -12.07 7.19 2.54
N SER A 51 -12.73 7.12 1.37
CA SER A 51 -12.33 6.38 0.17
C SER A 51 -11.04 6.95 -0.45
N GLY A 52 -10.08 7.31 0.40
CA GLY A 52 -8.80 7.91 0.05
C GLY A 52 -7.69 6.87 0.08
N TRP A 53 -6.68 7.08 -0.77
CA TRP A 53 -5.44 6.32 -0.71
C TRP A 53 -4.74 6.59 0.61
N GLN A 54 -4.47 5.52 1.37
CA GLN A 54 -3.78 5.57 2.64
C GLN A 54 -2.35 5.05 2.45
N SER A 55 -1.36 5.81 2.90
CA SER A 55 0.04 5.40 2.85
C SER A 55 0.35 4.31 3.87
N PHE A 56 1.29 3.42 3.54
CA PHE A 56 1.75 2.42 4.49
C PHE A 56 2.74 3.05 5.46
N THR A 57 2.33 3.17 6.73
CA THR A 57 3.20 3.62 7.81
C THR A 57 3.64 2.43 8.67
N PRO A 58 4.81 2.49 9.31
CA PRO A 58 5.22 1.46 10.27
C PRO A 58 4.21 1.28 11.41
N ALA A 59 3.58 2.38 11.85
CA ALA A 59 2.55 2.35 12.89
C ALA A 59 1.31 1.56 12.46
N ASP A 60 0.88 1.68 11.19
CA ASP A 60 -0.23 0.89 10.65
C ASP A 60 0.12 -0.61 10.57
N ALA A 61 1.37 -0.94 10.25
CA ALA A 61 1.84 -2.33 10.26
C ALA A 61 1.78 -2.93 11.67
N GLU A 62 2.24 -2.18 12.68
CA GLU A 62 2.19 -2.61 14.08
C GLU A 62 0.75 -2.75 14.59
N ARG A 63 -0.12 -1.78 14.28
CA ARG A 63 -1.55 -1.85 14.63
C ARG A 63 -2.25 -3.04 13.99
N GLY A 64 -2.04 -3.24 12.69
CA GLY A 64 -2.58 -4.39 11.96
C GLY A 64 -2.08 -5.72 12.53
N HIS A 65 -0.80 -5.80 12.85
CA HIS A 65 -0.20 -6.98 13.47
C HIS A 65 -0.77 -7.25 14.88
N ALA A 66 -0.89 -6.22 15.72
CA ALA A 66 -1.46 -6.33 17.07
C ALA A 66 -2.93 -6.76 17.05
N ALA A 67 -3.71 -6.22 16.11
CA ALA A 67 -5.09 -6.60 15.86
C ALA A 67 -5.23 -8.07 15.46
N ILE A 68 -4.33 -8.57 14.62
CA ILE A 68 -4.31 -9.97 14.20
C ILE A 68 -3.87 -10.89 15.35
N LEU A 69 -2.84 -10.50 16.12
CA LEU A 69 -2.43 -11.22 17.32
C LEU A 69 -3.53 -11.27 18.40
N ALA A 70 -4.41 -10.28 18.45
CA ALA A 70 -5.54 -10.31 19.37
C ALA A 70 -6.48 -11.50 19.10
N PHE A 71 -6.54 -12.03 17.87
CA PHE A 71 -7.31 -13.22 17.54
C PHE A 71 -6.74 -14.51 18.12
N ASP A 72 -5.42 -14.59 18.32
CA ASP A 72 -4.74 -15.77 18.89
C ASP A 72 -5.22 -16.05 20.32
N ARG A 73 -5.58 -14.99 21.06
CA ARG A 73 -6.11 -15.14 22.43
C ARG A 73 -7.47 -15.84 22.41
N LYS A 74 -7.66 -16.82 23.29
CA LYS A 74 -8.94 -17.56 23.42
C LYS A 74 -10.15 -16.64 23.66
N SER A 75 -9.97 -15.57 24.44
CA SER A 75 -10.98 -14.52 24.70
C SER A 75 -10.90 -13.32 23.75
N GLY A 76 -10.17 -13.45 22.63
CA GLY A 76 -10.04 -12.41 21.62
C GLY A 76 -11.34 -12.14 20.86
N PRO A 77 -11.42 -11.01 20.14
CA PRO A 77 -12.60 -10.65 19.36
C PRO A 77 -12.91 -11.71 18.27
N VAL A 78 -14.18 -11.87 17.92
CA VAL A 78 -14.63 -12.80 16.85
C VAL A 78 -14.35 -12.22 15.46
N PHE A 79 -14.35 -10.89 15.36
CA PHE A 79 -13.99 -10.16 14.14
C PHE A 79 -13.23 -8.88 14.48
N VAL A 80 -12.41 -8.41 13.55
CA VAL A 80 -11.72 -7.12 13.62
C VAL A 80 -11.82 -6.44 12.28
N ASN A 81 -12.10 -5.14 12.32
CA ASN A 81 -12.10 -4.30 11.14
C ASN A 81 -10.73 -3.61 11.04
N LEU A 82 -10.03 -3.88 9.94
CA LEU A 82 -8.79 -3.21 9.58
C LEU A 82 -9.07 -2.11 8.56
N THR A 83 -8.33 -1.01 8.69
CA THR A 83 -8.23 -0.01 7.64
C THR A 83 -7.44 -0.55 6.44
N PRO A 84 -7.62 0.03 5.23
CA PRO A 84 -6.81 -0.30 4.06
C PRO A 84 -5.30 -0.23 4.32
N ALA A 85 -4.82 0.79 5.06
CA ALA A 85 -3.42 0.93 5.43
C ALA A 85 -2.94 -0.18 6.38
N GLU A 86 -3.71 -0.54 7.40
CA GLU A 86 -3.32 -1.59 8.36
C GLU A 86 -3.24 -2.97 7.70
N ALA A 87 -4.26 -3.33 6.92
CA ALA A 87 -4.28 -4.59 6.19
C ALA A 87 -3.21 -4.61 5.09
N GLY A 88 -3.09 -3.52 4.33
CA GLY A 88 -2.09 -3.38 3.28
C GLY A 88 -0.67 -3.43 3.80
N SER A 89 -0.39 -2.80 4.95
CA SER A 89 0.93 -2.80 5.59
C SER A 89 1.28 -4.17 6.19
N TYR A 90 0.30 -4.87 6.77
CA TYR A 90 0.49 -6.26 7.22
C TYR A 90 0.78 -7.20 6.05
N LEU A 91 -0.01 -7.12 4.98
CA LEU A 91 0.25 -7.88 3.75
C LEU A 91 1.61 -7.51 3.17
N LEU A 92 1.97 -6.22 3.12
CA LEU A 92 3.28 -5.80 2.64
C LEU A 92 4.40 -6.33 3.55
N SER A 93 4.22 -6.43 4.86
CA SER A 93 5.22 -7.03 5.76
C SER A 93 5.44 -8.52 5.49
N LEU A 94 4.38 -9.27 5.17
CA LEU A 94 4.45 -10.68 4.79
C LEU A 94 5.12 -10.86 3.42
N VAL A 95 4.78 -9.98 2.48
CA VAL A 95 5.29 -10.02 1.10
C VAL A 95 6.59 -9.22 0.95
N SER A 96 7.07 -8.51 1.99
CA SER A 96 8.29 -7.67 1.93
C SER A 96 9.55 -8.48 1.59
N LYS A 97 9.56 -9.76 1.99
CA LYS A 97 10.60 -10.73 1.59
C LYS A 97 10.50 -11.17 0.13
N GLN A 98 9.38 -10.89 -0.52
CA GLN A 98 9.01 -11.35 -1.87
C GLN A 98 8.88 -10.19 -2.87
N LEU A 99 8.73 -8.96 -2.37
CA LEU A 99 8.62 -7.76 -3.18
C LEU A 99 9.99 -7.34 -3.72
N PRO A 100 10.01 -6.74 -4.92
CA PRO A 100 11.14 -5.96 -5.40
C PRO A 100 11.69 -5.02 -4.32
N PRO A 101 13.03 -4.97 -4.09
CA PRO A 101 13.63 -4.01 -3.17
C PRO A 101 13.41 -2.55 -3.64
N SER A 102 12.96 -2.34 -4.88
CA SER A 102 12.68 -1.01 -5.43
C SER A 102 11.26 -0.51 -5.15
N ALA A 103 10.42 -1.23 -4.39
CA ALA A 103 9.07 -0.78 -4.04
C ALA A 103 9.12 0.42 -3.07
N THR A 104 8.68 1.58 -3.54
CA THR A 104 8.57 2.83 -2.77
C THR A 104 7.14 3.36 -2.79
N ASN A 105 6.79 4.24 -1.85
CA ASN A 105 5.49 4.92 -1.78
C ASN A 105 4.29 3.97 -1.88
N ALA A 106 4.31 2.88 -1.10
CA ALA A 106 3.21 1.92 -1.08
C ALA A 106 2.00 2.51 -0.36
N GLN A 107 0.83 2.40 -0.99
CA GLN A 107 -0.44 2.92 -0.49
C GLN A 107 -1.56 1.92 -0.80
N ALA A 108 -2.60 1.89 0.02
CA ALA A 108 -3.80 1.11 -0.25
C ALA A 108 -5.08 1.94 -0.16
N ALA A 109 -6.08 1.50 -0.90
CA ALA A 109 -7.44 2.00 -0.81
C ALA A 109 -8.41 0.82 -0.94
N VAL A 110 -9.55 0.89 -0.26
CA VAL A 110 -10.67 -0.01 -0.53
C VAL A 110 -11.70 0.77 -1.33
N ILE A 111 -11.94 0.35 -2.57
CA ILE A 111 -12.89 0.98 -3.48
C ILE A 111 -13.97 -0.06 -3.81
N GLY A 112 -15.19 0.20 -3.36
CA GLY A 112 -16.29 -0.77 -3.41
C GLY A 112 -15.98 -2.01 -2.56
N ASN A 113 -15.84 -3.17 -3.20
CA ASN A 113 -15.54 -4.46 -2.57
C ASN A 113 -14.13 -4.97 -2.90
N ARG A 114 -13.26 -4.08 -3.40
CA ARG A 114 -11.92 -4.44 -3.85
C ARG A 114 -10.87 -3.68 -3.06
N LEU A 115 -9.78 -4.37 -2.74
CA LEU A 115 -8.56 -3.76 -2.22
C LEU A 115 -7.68 -3.37 -3.41
N TYR A 116 -7.33 -2.10 -3.47
CA TYR A 116 -6.36 -1.55 -4.39
C TYR A 116 -5.09 -1.25 -3.63
N VAL A 117 -3.97 -1.74 -4.15
CA VAL A 117 -2.62 -1.43 -3.65
C VAL A 117 -1.86 -0.77 -4.77
N ARG A 118 -1.27 0.40 -4.51
CA ARG A 118 -0.37 1.07 -5.44
C ARG A 118 1.01 1.24 -4.84
N SER A 119 2.05 1.08 -5.64
CA SER A 119 3.44 1.32 -5.25
C SER A 119 4.27 1.71 -6.47
N GLU A 120 5.28 2.52 -6.26
CA GLU A 120 6.28 2.83 -7.28
C GLU A 120 7.35 1.76 -7.27
N VAL A 121 7.66 1.20 -8.44
CA VAL A 121 8.60 0.09 -8.55
C VAL A 121 9.49 0.27 -9.76
N ALA A 122 10.72 -0.19 -9.66
CA ALA A 122 11.63 -0.22 -10.81
C ALA A 122 11.28 -1.42 -11.71
N TRP A 123 11.14 -1.20 -13.01
CA TRP A 123 10.70 -2.26 -13.93
C TRP A 123 11.69 -3.41 -14.07
N LYS A 124 12.97 -3.17 -13.78
CA LYS A 124 14.01 -4.22 -13.72
C LYS A 124 13.64 -5.37 -12.77
N ASP A 125 12.75 -5.14 -11.80
CA ASP A 125 12.39 -6.14 -10.80
C ASP A 125 11.13 -6.95 -11.17
N PHE A 126 10.40 -6.57 -12.22
CA PHE A 126 9.20 -7.28 -12.72
C PHE A 126 9.52 -8.40 -13.71
N GLY A 127 10.80 -8.73 -13.86
CA GLY A 127 11.26 -9.83 -14.69
C GLY A 127 11.85 -9.37 -16.02
N ASP A 128 12.56 -10.30 -16.64
CA ASP A 128 13.36 -10.07 -17.82
C ASP A 128 12.55 -9.41 -18.95
N SER A 129 13.21 -8.52 -19.68
CA SER A 129 12.69 -7.58 -20.69
C SER A 129 11.65 -8.10 -21.71
N ARG A 130 11.42 -9.42 -21.80
CA ARG A 130 10.42 -10.06 -22.65
C ARG A 130 8.98 -10.01 -22.11
N ALA A 131 8.76 -9.96 -20.79
CA ALA A 131 7.40 -10.04 -20.24
C ALA A 131 6.54 -8.80 -20.55
N LEU A 132 7.18 -7.63 -20.67
CA LEU A 132 6.53 -6.34 -20.93
C LEU A 132 6.50 -5.95 -22.42
N GLY A 133 7.17 -6.72 -23.28
CA GLY A 133 7.19 -6.52 -24.73
C GLY A 133 7.50 -5.08 -25.14
N SER A 134 6.73 -4.56 -26.11
CA SER A 134 6.89 -3.20 -26.67
C SER A 134 6.46 -2.08 -25.72
N ILE A 135 5.70 -2.38 -24.66
CA ILE A 135 5.20 -1.36 -23.73
C ILE A 135 6.34 -0.76 -22.89
N ARG A 136 7.47 -1.47 -22.75
CA ARG A 136 8.67 -0.96 -22.07
C ARG A 136 9.18 0.37 -22.64
N MET A 137 9.01 0.62 -23.94
CA MET A 137 9.44 1.88 -24.56
C MET A 137 8.60 3.09 -24.12
N LEU A 138 7.40 2.85 -23.57
CA LEU A 138 6.47 3.88 -23.11
C LEU A 138 6.53 4.09 -21.59
N LEU A 139 7.21 3.20 -20.86
CA LEU A 139 7.34 3.22 -19.41
C LEU A 139 8.70 3.82 -19.01
N GLY A 140 8.71 4.73 -18.02
CA GLY A 140 9.95 5.30 -17.46
C GLY A 140 10.77 4.25 -16.69
N GLU A 141 11.93 4.59 -16.13
CA GLU A 141 12.77 3.63 -15.39
C GLU A 141 12.09 3.07 -14.11
N ARG A 142 11.28 3.92 -13.47
CA ARG A 142 10.40 3.58 -12.35
C ARG A 142 9.03 4.14 -12.65
N ASP A 143 7.99 3.39 -12.38
CA ASP A 143 6.64 3.87 -12.56
C ASP A 143 5.68 3.11 -11.62
N SER A 144 4.49 3.68 -11.45
CA SER A 144 3.50 3.27 -10.47
C SER A 144 2.80 1.98 -10.93
N VAL A 145 2.75 0.99 -10.05
CA VAL A 145 1.98 -0.24 -10.26
C VAL A 145 0.80 -0.19 -9.33
N THR A 146 -0.40 -0.29 -9.88
CA THR A 146 -1.64 -0.43 -9.11
C THR A 146 -2.23 -1.80 -9.37
N ILE A 147 -2.53 -2.54 -8.32
CA ILE A 147 -3.18 -3.85 -8.39
C ILE A 147 -4.48 -3.78 -7.59
N GLY A 148 -5.59 -4.10 -8.24
CA GLY A 148 -6.92 -4.14 -7.66
C GLY A 148 -7.46 -5.57 -7.65
N GLY A 149 -7.98 -6.01 -6.51
CA GLY A 149 -8.44 -7.39 -6.37
C GLY A 149 -9.34 -7.63 -5.17
N THR A 150 -9.80 -8.88 -5.07
CA THR A 150 -10.54 -9.38 -3.90
C THR A 150 -9.68 -10.39 -3.16
N ILE A 151 -9.91 -10.54 -1.86
CA ILE A 151 -9.26 -11.57 -1.04
C ILE A 151 -10.32 -12.63 -0.75
N HIS A 152 -10.03 -13.88 -1.13
CA HIS A 152 -10.88 -15.03 -0.80
C HIS A 152 -10.09 -16.01 0.06
N MET A 153 -10.71 -16.53 1.12
CA MET A 153 -10.11 -17.59 1.93
C MET A 153 -10.25 -18.93 1.21
N LEU A 154 -9.13 -19.67 1.07
CA LEU A 154 -9.18 -21.05 0.55
C LEU A 154 -9.37 -22.04 1.69
N HIS A 155 -8.54 -21.92 2.73
CA HIS A 155 -8.64 -22.68 3.96
C HIS A 155 -7.96 -21.90 5.09
N PRO A 156 -8.20 -22.26 6.37
CA PRO A 156 -7.53 -21.59 7.48
C PRO A 156 -6.00 -21.57 7.27
N GLY A 157 -5.42 -20.38 7.28
CA GLY A 157 -3.99 -20.15 7.04
C GLY A 157 -3.58 -19.85 5.59
N LEU A 158 -4.48 -19.95 4.62
CA LEU A 158 -4.21 -19.59 3.22
C LEU A 158 -5.41 -18.89 2.58
N ALA A 159 -5.16 -17.66 2.14
CA ALA A 159 -6.04 -16.91 1.28
C ALA A 159 -5.42 -16.74 -0.11
N GLU A 160 -6.25 -16.41 -1.08
CA GLU A 160 -5.85 -15.97 -2.40
C GLU A 160 -6.29 -14.53 -2.64
N PHE A 161 -5.37 -13.71 -3.14
CA PHE A 161 -5.68 -12.37 -3.63
C PHE A 161 -5.92 -12.45 -5.14
N ASN A 162 -7.20 -12.48 -5.52
CA ASN A 162 -7.63 -12.55 -6.91
C ASN A 162 -7.48 -11.17 -7.55
N VAL A 163 -6.52 -11.06 -8.48
CA VAL A 163 -6.24 -9.82 -9.19
C VAL A 163 -7.27 -9.66 -10.30
N ALA A 164 -8.13 -8.66 -10.15
CA ALA A 164 -9.14 -8.32 -11.14
C ALA A 164 -8.62 -7.23 -12.11
N GLU A 165 -7.82 -6.31 -11.60
CA GLU A 165 -7.35 -5.14 -12.34
C GLU A 165 -5.88 -4.86 -12.03
N MET A 166 -5.13 -4.45 -13.05
CA MET A 166 -3.75 -4.00 -12.89
C MET A 166 -3.50 -2.81 -13.81
N LYS A 167 -2.85 -1.78 -13.27
CA LYS A 167 -2.42 -0.59 -14.02
C LYS A 167 -0.92 -0.39 -13.83
N LEU A 168 -0.26 0.00 -14.92
CA LEU A 168 1.15 0.40 -14.94
C LEU A 168 1.19 1.86 -15.41
N GLY A 169 1.53 2.76 -14.51
CA GLY A 169 1.42 4.19 -14.72
C GLY A 169 0.00 4.57 -15.08
N LYS A 170 -0.18 5.03 -16.32
CA LYS A 170 -1.47 5.44 -16.88
C LYS A 170 -2.13 4.36 -17.74
N PHE A 171 -1.49 3.22 -17.91
CA PHE A 171 -1.92 2.17 -18.83
C PHE A 171 -2.60 1.03 -18.08
N ASP A 172 -3.79 0.65 -18.54
CA ASP A 172 -4.46 -0.56 -18.09
C ASP A 172 -3.78 -1.79 -18.70
N VAL A 173 -3.43 -2.77 -17.86
CA VAL A 173 -2.79 -4.00 -18.30
C VAL A 173 -3.87 -4.96 -18.81
N PRO A 174 -3.78 -5.46 -20.05
CA PRO A 174 -4.69 -6.49 -20.55
C PRO A 174 -4.61 -7.78 -19.73
N ALA A 175 -5.74 -8.46 -19.54
CA ALA A 175 -5.84 -9.69 -18.73
C ALA A 175 -4.81 -10.79 -19.11
N ALA A 176 -4.47 -10.91 -20.40
CA ALA A 176 -3.46 -11.85 -20.88
C ALA A 176 -2.06 -11.55 -20.35
N LEU A 177 -1.70 -10.27 -20.19
CA LEU A 177 -0.43 -9.84 -19.60
C LEU A 177 -0.46 -9.93 -18.07
N GLN A 178 -1.61 -9.61 -17.44
CA GLN A 178 -1.79 -9.77 -16.00
C GLN A 178 -1.49 -11.22 -15.56
N SER A 179 -2.07 -12.19 -16.26
CA SER A 179 -1.89 -13.62 -15.98
C SER A 179 -0.40 -14.02 -16.02
N ARG A 180 0.36 -13.51 -17.01
CA ARG A 180 1.79 -13.78 -17.13
C ARG A 180 2.60 -13.15 -16.00
N LEU A 181 2.33 -11.89 -15.65
CA LEU A 181 3.01 -11.20 -14.55
C LEU A 181 2.72 -11.88 -13.20
N ILE A 182 1.47 -12.28 -12.96
CA ILE A 182 1.07 -13.02 -11.77
C ILE A 182 1.79 -14.38 -11.71
N GLN A 183 1.91 -15.09 -12.83
CA GLN A 183 2.67 -16.34 -12.88
C GLN A 183 4.15 -16.15 -12.55
N GLU A 184 4.79 -15.09 -13.05
CA GLU A 184 6.19 -14.77 -12.71
C GLU A 184 6.36 -14.45 -11.22
N ILE A 185 5.40 -13.76 -10.60
CA ILE A 185 5.39 -13.51 -9.16
C ILE A 185 5.16 -14.82 -8.39
N LYS A 186 4.21 -15.65 -8.83
CA LYS A 186 3.84 -16.93 -8.21
C LYS A 186 4.96 -17.96 -8.28
N LYS A 187 5.81 -17.96 -9.32
CA LYS A 187 7.02 -18.80 -9.38
C LYS A 187 7.93 -18.63 -8.17
N LYS A 188 7.96 -17.44 -7.55
CA LYS A 188 8.74 -17.18 -6.34
C LYS A 188 8.11 -17.78 -5.07
N ASN A 189 6.80 -18.03 -5.08
CA ASN A 189 6.07 -18.59 -3.94
C ASN A 189 4.93 -19.52 -4.41
N PRO A 190 5.24 -20.76 -4.80
CA PRO A 190 4.23 -21.70 -5.26
C PRO A 190 3.37 -22.18 -4.09
N ALA A 191 2.09 -21.81 -4.10
CA ALA A 191 1.10 -22.38 -3.19
C ALA A 191 0.12 -23.28 -3.97
N PRO A 192 -0.07 -24.55 -3.57
CA PRO A 192 -1.05 -25.43 -4.19
C PRO A 192 -2.48 -24.93 -3.92
N GLY A 193 -3.37 -25.08 -4.90
CA GLY A 193 -4.79 -24.71 -4.77
C GLY A 193 -5.14 -23.25 -5.07
N VAL A 194 -4.15 -22.36 -5.26
CA VAL A 194 -4.39 -20.95 -5.62
C VAL A 194 -4.67 -20.81 -7.12
N SER A 195 -5.66 -19.98 -7.48
CA SER A 195 -6.04 -19.70 -8.87
C SER A 195 -4.89 -19.16 -9.74
N GLN A 196 -5.04 -19.23 -11.07
CA GLN A 196 -4.03 -18.76 -12.03
C GLN A 196 -3.83 -17.24 -11.97
N ASN A 197 -4.90 -16.49 -11.70
CA ASN A 197 -4.89 -15.03 -11.61
C ASN A 197 -4.91 -14.52 -10.16
N ALA A 198 -4.47 -15.37 -9.22
CA ALA A 198 -4.45 -15.02 -7.81
C ALA A 198 -3.05 -15.19 -7.21
N LEU A 199 -2.73 -14.29 -6.28
CA LEU A 199 -1.50 -14.33 -5.50
C LEU A 199 -1.76 -15.03 -4.16
N PRO A 200 -0.90 -15.95 -3.72
CA PRO A 200 -1.04 -16.57 -2.41
C PRO A 200 -0.82 -15.54 -1.31
N VAL A 201 -1.74 -15.51 -0.35
CA VAL A 201 -1.65 -14.70 0.86
C VAL A 201 -1.64 -15.64 2.06
N VAL A 202 -0.49 -15.76 2.72
CA VAL A 202 -0.38 -16.56 3.94
C VAL A 202 -0.98 -15.75 5.09
N LEU A 203 -2.02 -16.29 5.69
CA LEU A 203 -2.65 -15.72 6.87
C LEU A 203 -2.40 -16.65 8.07
N PRO A 204 -2.54 -16.16 9.30
CA PRO A 204 -2.54 -17.05 10.46
C PRO A 204 -3.71 -18.03 10.43
N SER A 205 -3.49 -19.25 10.91
CA SER A 205 -4.48 -20.35 10.88
C SER A 205 -5.73 -20.12 11.73
N TYR A 206 -5.70 -19.15 12.64
CA TYR A 206 -6.87 -18.73 13.43
C TYR A 206 -7.80 -17.77 12.68
N ILE A 207 -7.50 -17.39 11.43
CA ILE A 207 -8.40 -16.61 10.57
C ILE A 207 -9.15 -17.56 9.63
N THR A 208 -10.47 -17.43 9.57
CA THR A 208 -11.35 -18.30 8.75
C THR A 208 -12.01 -17.60 7.58
N ASP A 209 -12.21 -16.28 7.67
CA ASP A 209 -12.82 -15.53 6.58
C ASP A 209 -12.28 -14.10 6.53
N VAL A 210 -12.28 -13.52 5.32
CA VAL A 210 -11.87 -12.15 5.05
C VAL A 210 -12.94 -11.50 4.19
N ARG A 211 -13.51 -10.39 4.66
CA ARG A 211 -14.54 -9.66 3.93
C ARG A 211 -14.10 -8.23 3.65
N ILE A 212 -14.21 -7.81 2.40
CA ILE A 212 -13.93 -6.45 1.97
C ILE A 212 -15.27 -5.77 1.64
N ALA A 213 -15.65 -4.80 2.46
CA ALA A 213 -16.88 -4.04 2.30
C ALA A 213 -16.80 -2.70 3.03
N ASN A 214 -17.58 -1.72 2.57
CA ASN A 214 -17.75 -0.42 3.23
C ASN A 214 -16.42 0.32 3.51
N GLY A 215 -15.44 0.19 2.61
CA GLY A 215 -14.13 0.83 2.76
C GLY A 215 -13.22 0.18 3.82
N LYS A 216 -13.57 -1.01 4.34
CA LYS A 216 -12.84 -1.70 5.41
C LYS A 216 -12.61 -3.17 5.05
N ILE A 217 -11.65 -3.78 5.74
CA ILE A 217 -11.32 -5.19 5.61
C ILE A 217 -11.63 -5.85 6.96
N THR A 218 -12.65 -6.70 6.99
CA THR A 218 -13.07 -7.43 8.18
C THR A 218 -12.45 -8.82 8.16
N LEU A 219 -11.69 -9.15 9.20
CA LEU A 219 -11.15 -10.49 9.41
C LEU A 219 -12.01 -11.21 10.43
N TYR A 220 -12.32 -12.49 10.18
CA TYR A 220 -13.10 -13.34 11.08
C TYR A 220 -12.25 -14.44 11.68
N LYS A 221 -12.40 -14.63 12.99
CA LYS A 221 -11.70 -15.64 13.76
C LYS A 221 -12.34 -17.01 13.57
N SER A 222 -11.51 -18.05 13.52
CA SER A 222 -11.95 -19.43 13.68
C SER A 222 -12.55 -19.63 15.07
N VAL A 223 -13.82 -19.99 15.13
CA VAL A 223 -14.39 -20.54 16.36
C VAL A 223 -13.83 -21.96 16.50
N ARG A 224 -13.02 -22.19 17.53
CA ARG A 224 -12.48 -23.50 17.88
C ARG A 224 -12.91 -23.87 19.29
#